data_AF-A0A2G6JVV5-F1
#
_entry.id   AF-A0A2G6JVV5-F1
#
_cell.length_a   1.000
_cell.length_b   1.000
_cell.length_c   1.000
_cell.angle_alpha   90.00
_cell.angle_beta   90.00
_cell.angle_gamma   90.00
#
_symmetry.space_group_name_H-M   'P 1'
#
loop_
_entity.id
_entity.type
_entity.pdbx_description
1 polymer ?
#
loop_
_entity_poly.entity_id
_entity_poly.type
_entity_poly.pdbx_seq_one_letter_code
_entity_poly.pdbx_strand_id
1 'polypeptide(L)'
;MSVAGKRCLDAGASTGGFTDVLLRRGAERVLAVDVGYGQLAWSLRTDDRVVVLDRTNVRHLTAQQVDGALGGRPHLLVSDVSFISLRLLLPALAAVADEQADFVLMVKPQFEVGKGRVGAGGVVRDRGLRIQAVTGVIQAARDAGLHGHDVAASALPGPRGNVEYFVWLRAEPGNLTDEQLAGRVETAVDHGPGPPTTGADGPAGRNDRTGGNGHQPGSEDSDEEEQ
;
A
#
# COMPACT_ATOMS: atom_id res chain seq x y z
N MET A 1 10.98 -1.46 1.90
CA MET A 1 10.61 -2.55 2.83
C MET A 1 10.72 -3.91 2.13
N SER A 2 11.33 -4.92 2.76
CA SER A 2 11.36 -6.31 2.27
C SER A 2 10.20 -7.14 2.84
N VAL A 3 9.69 -8.12 2.08
CA VAL A 3 8.69 -9.12 2.51
C VAL A 3 9.34 -10.47 2.82
N ALA A 4 10.47 -10.78 2.20
CA ALA A 4 11.10 -12.08 2.28
C ALA A 4 11.40 -12.47 3.74
N GLY A 5 11.00 -13.68 4.13
CA GLY A 5 11.20 -14.21 5.48
C GLY A 5 10.33 -13.56 6.56
N LYS A 6 9.34 -12.73 6.22
CA LYS A 6 8.42 -12.16 7.20
C LYS A 6 7.19 -13.05 7.41
N ARG A 7 6.75 -13.14 8.66
CA ARG A 7 5.36 -13.47 9.01
C ARG A 7 4.47 -12.28 8.67
N CYS A 8 3.37 -12.53 7.99
CA CYS A 8 2.46 -11.49 7.51
C CYS A 8 1.01 -11.75 7.95
N LEU A 9 0.24 -10.68 8.09
CA LEU A 9 -1.21 -10.72 8.31
C LEU A 9 -1.91 -9.98 7.16
N ASP A 10 -2.84 -10.65 6.51
CA ASP A 10 -3.71 -10.09 5.48
C ASP A 10 -5.13 -9.91 6.03
N ALA A 11 -5.48 -8.67 6.37
CA ALA A 11 -6.76 -8.30 6.98
C ALA A 11 -7.78 -7.94 5.90
N GLY A 12 -8.74 -8.85 5.66
CA GLY A 12 -9.69 -8.78 4.55
C GLY A 12 -9.20 -9.53 3.32
N ALA A 13 -8.67 -10.74 3.50
CA ALA A 13 -7.99 -11.48 2.44
C ALA A 13 -8.86 -11.75 1.20
N SER A 14 -10.19 -11.87 1.36
CA SER A 14 -11.17 -12.11 0.30
C SER A 14 -10.74 -13.25 -0.63
N THR A 15 -10.57 -12.99 -1.92
CA THR A 15 -10.10 -13.98 -2.91
C THR A 15 -8.59 -14.27 -2.82
N GLY A 16 -7.83 -13.43 -2.11
CA GLY A 16 -6.42 -13.66 -1.77
C GLY A 16 -5.39 -12.84 -2.55
N GLY A 17 -5.78 -11.73 -3.17
CA GLY A 17 -4.86 -10.92 -3.98
C GLY A 17 -3.61 -10.45 -3.22
N PHE A 18 -3.79 -9.98 -1.99
CA PHE A 18 -2.66 -9.53 -1.15
C PHE A 18 -1.85 -10.72 -0.62
N THR A 19 -2.52 -11.76 -0.12
CA THR A 19 -1.91 -13.04 0.24
C THR A 19 -1.00 -13.58 -0.88
N ASP A 20 -1.47 -13.60 -2.13
CA ASP A 20 -0.67 -14.04 -3.29
C ASP A 20 0.57 -13.16 -3.51
N VAL A 21 0.44 -11.84 -3.44
CA VAL A 21 1.59 -10.92 -3.54
C VAL A 21 2.61 -11.16 -2.42
N LEU A 22 2.16 -11.40 -1.19
CA LEU A 22 3.04 -11.70 -0.06
C LEU A 22 3.83 -12.99 -0.29
N LEU A 23 3.15 -14.07 -0.71
CA LEU A 23 3.78 -15.36 -0.98
C LEU A 23 4.80 -15.29 -2.13
N ARG A 24 4.43 -14.60 -3.23
CA ARG A 24 5.33 -14.40 -4.38
C ARG A 24 6.55 -13.56 -4.03
N ARG A 25 6.45 -12.69 -3.02
CA ARG A 25 7.58 -11.90 -2.50
C ARG A 25 8.34 -12.58 -1.35
N GLY A 26 8.05 -13.86 -1.10
CA GLY A 26 8.83 -14.69 -0.18
C GLY A 26 8.43 -14.57 1.28
N ALA A 27 7.19 -14.18 1.60
CA ALA A 27 6.69 -14.27 2.96
C ALA A 27 6.92 -15.69 3.52
N GLU A 28 7.40 -15.75 4.77
CA GLU A 28 7.59 -17.01 5.49
C GLU A 28 6.25 -17.69 5.75
N ARG A 29 5.28 -16.88 6.20
CA ARG A 29 3.94 -17.34 6.57
C ARG A 29 2.94 -16.20 6.47
N VAL A 30 1.71 -16.50 6.06
CA VAL A 30 0.62 -15.52 5.92
C VAL A 30 -0.61 -15.99 6.69
N LEU A 31 -1.10 -15.15 7.61
CA LEU A 31 -2.40 -15.31 8.23
C LEU A 31 -3.44 -14.52 7.42
N ALA A 32 -4.26 -15.22 6.66
CA ALA A 32 -5.33 -14.66 5.86
C ALA A 32 -6.61 -14.59 6.70
N VAL A 33 -7.02 -13.38 7.10
CA VAL A 33 -8.20 -13.15 7.94
C VAL A 33 -9.33 -12.60 7.10
N ASP A 34 -10.51 -13.21 7.19
CA ASP A 34 -11.72 -12.70 6.54
C ASP A 34 -12.97 -12.90 7.41
N VAL A 35 -13.96 -12.03 7.24
CA VAL A 35 -15.28 -12.15 7.87
C VAL A 35 -16.18 -13.13 7.12
N GLY A 36 -15.91 -13.33 5.83
CA GLY A 36 -16.53 -14.34 4.99
C GLY A 36 -16.06 -15.76 5.33
N TYR A 37 -16.55 -16.72 4.54
CA TYR A 37 -16.15 -18.11 4.66
C TYR A 37 -15.83 -18.67 3.28
N GLY A 38 -14.66 -19.30 3.14
CA GLY A 38 -14.26 -20.01 1.92
C GLY A 38 -14.10 -19.12 0.68
N GLN A 39 -13.78 -17.84 0.86
CA GLN A 39 -13.57 -16.91 -0.27
C GLN A 39 -12.18 -17.03 -0.90
N LEU A 40 -11.19 -17.44 -0.11
CA LEU A 40 -9.80 -17.53 -0.54
C LEU A 40 -9.66 -18.57 -1.66
N ALA A 41 -8.96 -18.20 -2.75
CA ALA A 41 -8.71 -19.10 -3.86
C ALA A 41 -8.07 -20.42 -3.38
N TRP A 42 -8.52 -21.54 -3.95
CA TRP A 42 -8.12 -22.88 -3.49
C TRP A 42 -6.60 -23.06 -3.46
N SER A 43 -5.90 -22.59 -4.49
CA SER A 43 -4.43 -22.68 -4.56
C SER A 43 -3.72 -21.98 -3.41
N LEU A 44 -4.26 -20.86 -2.92
CA LEU A 44 -3.70 -20.13 -1.78
C LEU A 44 -4.08 -20.80 -0.47
N ARG A 45 -5.32 -21.30 -0.38
CA ARG A 45 -5.82 -22.01 0.81
C ARG A 45 -5.03 -23.28 1.11
N THR A 46 -4.51 -23.95 0.09
CA THR A 46 -3.71 -25.17 0.23
C THR A 46 -2.20 -24.94 0.26
N ASP A 47 -1.73 -23.69 0.21
CA ASP A 47 -0.29 -23.40 0.38
C ASP A 47 0.07 -23.57 1.85
N ASP A 48 1.10 -24.38 2.15
CA ASP A 48 1.51 -24.70 3.53
C ASP A 48 1.95 -23.47 4.34
N ARG A 49 2.26 -22.36 3.67
CA ARG A 49 2.61 -21.08 4.32
C ARG A 49 1.39 -20.25 4.68
N VAL A 50 0.18 -20.64 4.28
CA VAL A 50 -1.05 -19.89 4.53
C VAL A 50 -1.85 -20.53 5.65
N VAL A 51 -2.25 -19.70 6.61
CA VAL A 51 -3.24 -20.06 7.62
C VAL A 51 -4.48 -19.22 7.39
N VAL A 52 -5.62 -19.87 7.20
CA VAL A 52 -6.90 -19.19 6.97
C VAL A 52 -7.65 -19.05 8.29
N LEU A 53 -8.07 -17.83 8.57
CA LEU A 53 -8.91 -17.48 9.71
C LEU A 53 -10.20 -16.81 9.21
N ASP A 54 -11.11 -17.66 8.73
CA ASP A 54 -12.44 -17.27 8.26
C ASP A 54 -13.36 -16.87 9.42
N ARG A 55 -14.50 -16.24 9.08
CA ARG A 55 -15.55 -15.81 10.02
C ARG A 55 -15.04 -14.98 11.20
N THR A 56 -13.94 -14.26 10.98
CA THR A 56 -13.24 -13.54 12.04
C THR A 56 -13.25 -12.04 11.74
N ASN A 57 -13.81 -11.27 12.66
CA ASN A 57 -13.76 -9.82 12.58
C ASN A 57 -12.43 -9.33 13.14
N VAL A 58 -11.65 -8.60 12.34
CA VAL A 58 -10.33 -8.06 12.69
C VAL A 58 -10.33 -7.29 14.02
N ARG A 59 -11.43 -6.60 14.36
CA ARG A 59 -11.58 -5.86 15.64
C ARG A 59 -11.50 -6.75 16.88
N HIS A 60 -11.68 -8.04 16.71
CA HIS A 60 -11.69 -9.03 17.80
C HIS A 60 -10.51 -9.99 17.70
N LEU A 61 -9.54 -9.73 16.80
CA LEU A 61 -8.30 -10.49 16.78
C LEU A 61 -7.54 -10.28 18.07
N THR A 62 -7.02 -11.38 18.61
CA THR A 62 -6.19 -11.37 19.81
C THR A 62 -4.76 -11.76 19.47
N ALA A 63 -3.83 -11.24 20.26
CA ALA A 63 -2.44 -11.67 20.33
C ALA A 63 -2.28 -13.20 20.25
N GLN A 64 -3.01 -13.91 21.11
CA GLN A 64 -2.93 -15.36 21.24
C GLN A 64 -3.35 -16.10 19.96
N GLN A 65 -4.42 -15.65 19.29
CA GLN A 65 -4.86 -16.24 18.02
C GLN A 65 -3.80 -16.04 16.95
N VAL A 66 -3.23 -14.83 16.86
CA VAL A 66 -2.20 -14.49 15.87
C VAL A 66 -0.91 -15.27 16.14
N ASP A 67 -0.44 -15.29 17.38
CA ASP A 67 0.77 -16.02 17.77
C ASP A 67 0.63 -17.52 17.55
N GLY A 68 -0.52 -18.13 17.89
CA GLY A 68 -0.78 -19.54 17.62
C GLY A 68 -0.87 -19.85 16.12
N ALA A 69 -1.43 -18.94 15.33
CA ALA A 69 -1.58 -19.12 13.89
C ALA A 69 -0.28 -18.88 13.12
N LEU A 70 0.61 -18.00 13.58
CA LEU A 70 1.82 -17.62 12.86
C LEU A 70 3.11 -18.15 13.48
N GLY A 71 3.11 -18.57 14.75
CA GLY A 71 4.32 -18.86 15.52
C GLY A 71 4.98 -17.60 16.09
N GLY A 72 4.24 -16.49 16.19
CA GLY A 72 4.71 -15.19 16.68
C GLY A 72 4.06 -14.02 15.93
N ARG A 73 4.41 -12.80 16.34
CA ARG A 73 3.79 -11.58 15.83
C ARG A 73 4.15 -11.30 14.35
N PRO A 74 3.23 -10.76 13.54
CA PRO A 74 3.50 -10.42 12.15
C PRO A 74 4.38 -9.17 12.06
N HIS A 75 5.37 -9.21 11.16
CA HIS A 75 6.26 -8.08 10.87
C HIS A 75 5.76 -7.21 9.70
N LEU A 76 4.69 -7.65 9.04
CA LEU A 76 4.02 -6.93 7.97
C LEU A 76 2.52 -7.22 8.02
N LEU A 77 1.73 -6.16 8.13
CA LEU A 77 0.28 -6.21 8.08
C LEU A 77 -0.20 -5.46 6.84
N VAL A 78 -1.06 -6.11 6.07
CA VAL A 78 -1.71 -5.50 4.91
C VAL A 78 -3.22 -5.54 5.12
N SER A 79 -3.95 -4.57 4.57
CA SER A 79 -5.40 -4.58 4.67
C SER A 79 -6.09 -4.03 3.42
N ASP A 80 -7.09 -4.79 2.96
CA ASP A 80 -8.05 -4.41 1.94
C ASP A 80 -9.47 -4.74 2.44
N VAL A 81 -9.97 -3.94 3.39
CA VAL A 81 -11.32 -4.11 3.94
C VAL A 81 -12.35 -3.23 3.25
N SER A 82 -13.57 -3.73 3.15
CA SER A 82 -14.72 -2.99 2.62
C SER A 82 -15.83 -2.88 3.66
N PHE A 83 -16.68 -1.85 3.51
CA PHE A 83 -17.84 -1.59 4.38
C PHE A 83 -17.53 -1.28 5.86
N ILE A 84 -16.26 -1.02 6.17
CA ILE A 84 -15.80 -0.62 7.50
C ILE A 84 -14.70 0.44 7.36
N SER A 85 -14.62 1.35 8.33
CA SER A 85 -13.52 2.31 8.43
C SER A 85 -12.29 1.65 9.06
N LEU A 86 -11.12 1.89 8.49
CA LEU A 86 -9.83 1.45 9.06
C LEU A 86 -9.60 2.00 10.47
N ARG A 87 -10.20 3.15 10.82
CA ARG A 87 -10.12 3.75 12.15
C ARG A 87 -10.61 2.80 13.26
N LEU A 88 -11.56 1.91 12.92
CA LEU A 88 -12.07 0.91 13.85
C LEU A 88 -11.17 -0.33 13.95
N LEU A 89 -10.28 -0.55 12.99
CA LEU A 89 -9.39 -1.71 12.93
C LEU A 89 -8.01 -1.43 13.50
N LEU A 90 -7.53 -0.19 13.37
CA LEU A 90 -6.19 0.22 13.76
C LEU A 90 -5.79 -0.19 15.19
N PRO A 91 -6.62 -0.02 16.24
CA PRO A 91 -6.26 -0.46 17.59
C PRO A 91 -5.99 -1.97 17.69
N ALA A 92 -6.83 -2.78 17.04
CA ALA A 92 -6.66 -4.24 17.05
C ALA A 92 -5.43 -4.67 16.25
N LEU A 93 -5.21 -4.06 15.07
CA LEU A 93 -4.03 -4.33 14.24
C LEU A 93 -2.74 -3.96 14.97
N ALA A 94 -2.69 -2.80 15.63
CA ALA A 94 -1.53 -2.38 16.42
C ALA A 94 -1.27 -3.35 17.59
N ALA A 95 -2.31 -3.78 18.30
CA ALA A 95 -2.18 -4.67 19.45
C ALA A 95 -1.68 -6.10 19.11
N VAL A 96 -1.86 -6.54 17.86
CA VAL A 96 -1.42 -7.86 17.40
C VAL A 96 -0.10 -7.86 16.64
N ALA A 97 0.45 -6.70 16.31
CA ALA A 97 1.65 -6.57 15.50
C ALA A 97 2.95 -6.77 16.31
N ASP A 98 4.04 -7.01 15.58
CA ASP A 98 5.39 -6.88 16.10
C ASP A 98 5.72 -5.39 16.32
N GLU A 99 6.61 -5.07 17.27
CA GLU A 99 7.00 -3.68 17.60
C GLU A 99 7.64 -2.94 16.43
N GLN A 100 8.29 -3.66 15.51
CA GLN A 100 8.93 -3.11 14.31
C GLN A 100 8.12 -3.36 13.04
N ALA A 101 6.85 -3.77 13.18
CA ALA A 101 6.02 -4.11 12.05
C ALA A 101 5.76 -2.92 11.12
N ASP A 102 5.71 -3.24 9.84
CA ASP A 102 5.19 -2.35 8.81
C ASP A 102 3.70 -2.61 8.59
N PHE A 103 2.92 -1.54 8.40
CA PHE A 103 1.51 -1.62 8.04
C PHE A 103 1.31 -0.96 6.69
N VAL A 104 0.72 -1.67 5.74
CA VAL A 104 0.37 -1.12 4.41
C VAL A 104 -1.13 -1.28 4.23
N LEU A 105 -1.87 -0.22 4.55
CA LEU A 105 -3.33 -0.25 4.66
C LEU A 105 -3.96 0.51 3.50
N MET A 106 -4.97 -0.09 2.86
CA MET A 106 -5.70 0.55 1.78
C MET A 106 -6.88 1.36 2.32
N VAL A 107 -6.75 2.68 2.27
CA VAL A 107 -7.79 3.64 2.56
C VAL A 107 -8.74 3.75 1.38
N LYS A 108 -10.03 3.49 1.64
CA LYS A 108 -11.11 3.58 0.67
C LYS A 108 -12.05 4.72 1.06
N PRO A 109 -11.95 5.92 0.45
CA PRO A 109 -12.69 7.11 0.89
C PRO A 109 -14.19 6.88 1.11
N GLN A 110 -14.84 6.08 0.28
CA GLN A 110 -16.26 5.73 0.37
C GLN A 110 -16.67 5.06 1.69
N PHE A 111 -15.73 4.49 2.45
CA PHE A 111 -15.97 3.88 3.76
C PHE A 111 -15.48 4.75 4.93
N GLU A 112 -14.79 5.85 4.65
CA GLU A 112 -14.17 6.72 5.66
C GLU A 112 -14.89 8.07 5.87
N VAL A 113 -15.52 8.61 4.82
CA VAL A 113 -16.06 9.99 4.85
C VAL A 113 -17.39 10.13 5.60
N GLY A 114 -18.01 9.03 6.00
CA GLY A 114 -19.29 9.01 6.72
C GLY A 114 -20.52 9.07 5.81
N LYS A 115 -21.71 8.90 6.41
CA LYS A 115 -22.99 8.86 5.69
C LYS A 115 -23.31 10.23 5.08
N GLY A 116 -23.92 10.23 3.89
CA GLY A 116 -24.36 11.46 3.19
C GLY A 116 -23.27 12.21 2.43
N ARG A 117 -22.01 11.77 2.51
CA ARG A 117 -20.86 12.40 1.81
C ARG A 117 -20.34 11.58 0.64
N VAL A 118 -21.02 10.47 0.33
CA VAL A 118 -20.73 9.63 -0.84
C VAL A 118 -21.68 10.01 -1.97
N GLY A 119 -21.13 10.39 -3.12
CA GLY A 119 -21.91 10.83 -4.27
C GLY A 119 -22.63 9.70 -5.01
N ALA A 120 -23.31 10.05 -6.10
CA ALA A 120 -24.00 9.10 -6.97
C ALA A 120 -23.08 7.96 -7.43
N GLY A 121 -23.61 6.74 -7.41
CA GLY A 121 -22.88 5.51 -7.72
C GLY A 121 -21.99 4.99 -6.58
N GLY A 122 -22.03 5.61 -5.39
CA GLY A 122 -21.19 5.20 -4.27
C GLY A 122 -19.72 5.63 -4.44
N VAL A 123 -19.49 6.76 -5.12
CA VAL A 123 -18.15 7.27 -5.48
C VAL A 123 -17.86 8.61 -4.82
N VAL A 124 -16.67 8.75 -4.24
CA VAL A 124 -16.18 10.00 -3.63
C VAL A 124 -15.34 10.79 -4.64
N ARG A 125 -15.98 11.74 -5.33
CA ARG A 125 -15.33 12.61 -6.34
C ARG A 125 -14.73 13.89 -5.77
N ASP A 126 -15.24 14.34 -4.63
CA ASP A 126 -14.74 15.55 -4.00
C ASP A 126 -13.30 15.35 -3.50
N ARG A 127 -12.39 16.24 -3.91
CA ARG A 127 -10.97 16.20 -3.56
C ARG A 127 -10.77 16.30 -2.05
N GLY A 128 -11.45 17.25 -1.40
CA GLY A 128 -11.35 17.48 0.03
C GLY A 128 -11.79 16.27 0.85
N LEU A 129 -12.83 15.56 0.41
CA LEU A 129 -13.28 14.32 1.04
C LEU A 129 -12.25 13.20 0.94
N ARG A 130 -11.53 13.07 -0.19
CA ARG A 130 -10.47 12.07 -0.33
C ARG A 130 -9.28 12.39 0.57
N ILE A 131 -8.85 13.65 0.63
CA ILE A 131 -7.81 14.10 1.58
C ILE A 131 -8.26 13.80 3.02
N GLN A 132 -9.47 14.21 3.39
CA GLN A 132 -10.01 14.00 4.73
C GLN A 132 -10.08 12.52 5.11
N ALA A 133 -10.41 11.63 4.16
CA ALA A 133 -10.42 10.19 4.40
C ALA A 133 -9.03 9.69 4.82
N VAL A 134 -8.00 10.02 4.03
CA VAL A 134 -6.62 9.58 4.28
C VAL A 134 -6.05 10.21 5.55
N THR A 135 -6.15 11.53 5.71
CA THR A 135 -5.67 12.22 6.91
C THR A 135 -6.37 11.73 8.17
N GLY A 136 -7.67 11.43 8.10
CA GLY A 136 -8.39 10.90 9.24
C GLY A 136 -7.99 9.47 9.64
N VAL A 137 -7.56 8.63 8.69
CA VAL A 137 -6.95 7.32 9.00
C VAL A 137 -5.57 7.50 9.62
N ILE A 138 -4.75 8.42 9.10
CA ILE A 138 -3.43 8.73 9.68
C ILE A 138 -3.57 9.25 11.12
N GLN A 139 -4.56 10.10 11.40
CA GLN A 139 -4.81 10.58 12.76
C GLN A 139 -5.24 9.44 13.69
N ALA A 140 -6.18 8.59 13.26
CA ALA A 140 -6.58 7.42 14.06
C ALA A 140 -5.42 6.43 14.28
N ALA A 141 -4.48 6.36 13.33
CA ALA A 141 -3.27 5.56 13.49
C ALA A 141 -2.37 6.14 14.60
N ARG A 142 -2.22 7.47 14.66
CA ARG A 142 -1.48 8.14 15.75
C ARG A 142 -2.11 7.88 17.11
N ASP A 143 -3.43 7.93 17.19
CA ASP A 143 -4.17 7.61 18.42
C ASP A 143 -3.95 6.14 18.86
N ALA A 144 -3.61 5.26 17.92
CA ALA A 144 -3.25 3.85 18.16
C ALA A 144 -1.73 3.62 18.30
N GLY A 145 -0.90 4.68 18.38
CA GLY A 145 0.55 4.58 18.54
C GLY A 145 1.33 4.30 17.25
N LEU A 146 0.73 4.56 16.09
CA LEU A 146 1.35 4.38 14.77
C LEU A 146 1.54 5.71 14.04
N HIS A 147 2.64 5.85 13.33
CA HIS A 147 3.02 7.06 12.60
C HIS A 147 3.00 6.82 11.10
N GLY A 148 2.60 7.83 10.33
CA GLY A 148 2.63 7.78 8.87
C GLY A 148 4.04 7.95 8.32
N HIS A 149 4.46 7.01 7.47
CA HIS A 149 5.75 7.02 6.78
C HIS A 149 5.63 7.48 5.33
N ASP A 150 4.57 7.07 4.63
CA ASP A 150 4.30 7.53 3.27
C ASP A 150 2.83 7.27 2.85
N VAL A 151 2.41 7.90 1.74
CA VAL A 151 1.09 7.76 1.14
C VAL A 151 1.22 7.67 -0.37
N ALA A 152 0.51 6.70 -0.97
CA ALA A 152 0.46 6.54 -2.43
C ALA A 152 -0.97 6.26 -2.90
N ALA A 153 -1.33 6.71 -4.10
CA ALA A 153 -2.56 6.26 -4.74
C ALA A 153 -2.40 4.81 -5.23
N SER A 154 -3.46 4.01 -5.11
CA SER A 154 -3.52 2.71 -5.76
C SER A 154 -3.49 2.88 -7.27
N ALA A 155 -2.68 2.08 -7.96
CA ALA A 155 -2.56 2.13 -9.42
C ALA A 155 -3.87 1.77 -10.14
N LEU A 156 -4.76 1.05 -9.46
CA LEU A 156 -6.06 0.64 -10.01
C LEU A 156 -7.18 1.30 -9.20
N PRO A 157 -8.21 1.86 -9.88
CA PRO A 157 -9.40 2.30 -9.19
C PRO A 157 -10.19 1.10 -8.65
N GLY A 158 -10.91 1.30 -7.55
CA GLY A 158 -11.84 0.31 -7.02
C GLY A 158 -12.97 0.00 -8.01
N PRO A 159 -13.77 -1.06 -7.79
CA PRO A 159 -14.72 -1.59 -8.79
C PRO A 159 -15.76 -0.60 -9.32
N ARG A 160 -16.09 0.43 -8.53
CA ARG A 160 -17.04 1.50 -8.90
C ARG A 160 -16.37 2.80 -9.34
N GLY A 161 -15.04 2.79 -9.53
CA GLY A 161 -14.25 3.96 -9.92
C GLY A 161 -13.82 4.85 -8.75
N ASN A 162 -13.87 4.37 -7.51
CA ASN A 162 -13.26 5.10 -6.39
C ASN A 162 -11.73 5.06 -6.54
N VAL A 163 -11.09 6.20 -6.32
CA VAL A 163 -9.63 6.24 -6.12
C VAL A 163 -9.36 5.80 -4.67
N GLU A 164 -8.46 4.84 -4.52
CA GLU A 164 -8.08 4.24 -3.24
C GLU A 164 -6.60 4.53 -2.97
N TYR A 165 -6.20 4.54 -1.70
CA TYR A 165 -4.88 5.03 -1.30
C TYR A 165 -4.22 4.05 -0.34
N PHE A 166 -2.93 3.78 -0.53
CA PHE A 166 -2.12 3.10 0.47
C PHE A 166 -1.54 4.10 1.45
N VAL A 167 -1.59 3.75 2.73
CA VAL A 167 -0.85 4.44 3.79
C VAL A 167 0.13 3.43 4.40
N TRP A 168 1.41 3.82 4.45
CA TRP A 168 2.44 3.08 5.17
C TRP A 168 2.58 3.63 6.59
N LEU A 169 2.43 2.76 7.58
CA LEU A 169 2.55 3.11 8.99
C LEU A 169 3.57 2.20 9.72
N ARG A 170 4.16 2.71 10.80
CA ARG A 170 4.99 1.96 11.78
C ARG A 170 4.79 2.54 13.18
N ALA A 171 5.15 1.79 14.22
CA ALA A 171 5.17 2.31 15.60
C ALA A 171 6.27 3.36 15.82
N GLU A 172 7.39 3.23 15.11
CA GLU A 172 8.44 4.23 15.09
C GLU A 172 8.00 5.46 14.27
N PRO A 173 8.27 6.69 14.72
CA PRO A 173 8.08 7.90 13.92
C PRO A 173 8.82 7.83 12.57
N GLY A 174 8.20 8.38 11.52
CA GLY A 174 8.82 8.48 10.21
C GLY A 174 9.72 9.71 10.08
N ASN A 175 10.45 9.78 8.95
CA ASN A 175 11.33 10.92 8.63
C ASN A 175 10.58 12.14 8.06
N LEU A 176 9.28 12.02 7.78
CA LEU A 176 8.46 13.11 7.27
C LEU A 176 7.88 13.92 8.43
N THR A 177 7.97 15.25 8.34
CA THR A 177 7.19 16.14 9.19
C THR A 177 5.69 16.01 8.89
N ASP A 178 4.84 16.48 9.80
CA ASP A 178 3.38 16.49 9.60
C ASP A 178 2.98 17.27 8.34
N GLU A 179 3.68 18.36 8.03
CA GLU A 179 3.48 19.17 6.82
C GLU A 179 3.89 18.39 5.56
N GLN A 180 5.05 17.72 5.58
CA GLN A 180 5.49 16.90 4.45
C GLN A 180 4.56 15.73 4.19
N LEU A 181 4.07 15.07 5.25
CA LEU A 181 3.11 13.97 5.13
C LEU A 181 1.77 14.47 4.58
N ALA A 182 1.29 15.65 5.01
CA ALA A 182 0.11 16.28 4.42
C ALA A 182 0.32 16.55 2.92
N GLY A 183 1.49 17.06 2.53
CA GLY A 183 1.87 17.24 1.12
C GLY A 183 1.87 15.92 0.33
N ARG A 184 2.30 14.80 0.92
CA ARG A 184 2.21 13.46 0.30
C ARG A 184 0.76 13.03 0.09
N VAL A 185 -0.14 13.30 1.05
CA VAL A 185 -1.58 13.03 0.89
C VAL A 185 -2.16 13.82 -0.28
N GLU A 186 -1.89 15.12 -0.36
CA GLU A 186 -2.37 15.94 -1.46
C GLU A 186 -1.85 15.45 -2.81
N THR A 187 -0.55 15.17 -2.88
CA THR A 187 0.11 14.62 -4.07
C THR A 187 -0.56 13.32 -4.52
N ALA A 188 -0.78 12.36 -3.61
CA ALA A 188 -1.45 11.11 -3.94
C ALA A 188 -2.89 11.33 -4.42
N VAL A 189 -3.63 12.26 -3.80
CA VAL A 189 -5.02 12.57 -4.18
C VAL A 189 -5.11 13.21 -5.56
N ASP A 190 -4.13 14.05 -5.92
CA ASP A 190 -4.10 14.78 -7.19
C ASP A 190 -3.61 13.92 -8.36
N HIS A 191 -2.65 13.02 -8.13
CA HIS A 191 -2.19 12.07 -9.16
C HIS A 191 -3.27 11.05 -9.53
N GLY A 192 -4.08 10.62 -8.55
CA GLY A 192 -5.09 9.59 -8.79
C GLY A 192 -4.48 8.23 -9.14
N PRO A 193 -5.25 7.31 -9.75
CA PRO A 193 -4.75 5.99 -10.11
C PRO A 193 -3.72 6.09 -11.24
N GLY A 194 -2.54 5.51 -11.03
CA GLY A 194 -1.46 5.45 -12.01
C GLY A 194 -0.22 4.73 -11.48
N PRO A 195 0.77 4.42 -12.34
CA PRO A 195 2.03 3.86 -11.87
C PRO A 195 2.70 4.85 -10.88
N PRO A 196 3.35 4.35 -9.82
CA PRO A 196 4.03 5.22 -8.87
C PRO A 196 5.07 6.07 -9.60
N THR A 197 5.05 7.37 -9.38
CA THR A 197 6.11 8.26 -9.86
C THR A 197 7.37 7.95 -9.05
N THR A 198 8.39 7.38 -9.70
CA THR A 198 9.70 7.24 -9.07
C THR A 198 10.26 8.64 -8.84
N GLY A 199 10.22 9.12 -7.59
CA GLY A 199 10.86 10.35 -7.18
C GLY A 199 12.37 10.21 -7.31
N ALA A 200 12.94 10.72 -8.41
CA ALA A 200 14.36 10.95 -8.55
C ALA A 200 14.70 12.32 -7.95
N ASP A 201 14.91 12.37 -6.64
CA ASP A 201 15.69 13.45 -6.00
C ASP A 201 17.03 12.87 -5.57
N GLY A 202 17.93 12.73 -6.54
CA GLY A 202 19.38 12.65 -6.31
C GLY A 202 20.00 13.97 -6.80
N PRO A 203 20.99 14.54 -6.10
CA PRO A 203 21.54 15.83 -6.47
C PRO A 203 22.19 15.73 -7.85
N ALA A 204 21.80 16.63 -8.74
CA ALA A 204 22.38 16.75 -10.07
C ALA A 204 23.90 16.96 -9.97
N GLY A 205 24.66 15.90 -10.24
CA GLY A 205 26.09 15.97 -10.47
C GLY A 205 26.36 16.81 -11.72
N ARG A 206 26.83 18.04 -11.52
CA ARG A 206 27.44 18.86 -12.56
C ARG A 206 28.61 18.08 -13.16
N ASN A 207 28.45 17.58 -14.39
CA ASN A 207 29.59 17.18 -15.19
C ASN A 207 30.07 18.41 -15.96
N ASP A 208 31.10 19.02 -15.41
CA ASP A 208 32.02 19.89 -16.10
C ASP A 208 32.83 19.03 -17.10
N ARG A 209 32.73 19.32 -18.39
CA ARG A 209 33.67 18.81 -19.40
C ARG A 209 34.12 19.95 -20.30
N THR A 210 35.34 20.35 -20.01
CA THR A 210 36.23 21.21 -20.77
C THR A 210 36.90 20.44 -21.93
N GLY A 211 37.10 21.13 -23.07
CA GLY A 211 38.07 20.84 -24.15
C GLY A 211 37.76 19.64 -25.06
N GLY A 212 37.94 19.64 -26.39
CA GLY A 212 38.52 20.59 -27.34
C GLY A 212 39.15 19.82 -28.52
N ASN A 213 38.81 20.20 -29.77
CA ASN A 213 39.42 19.87 -31.09
C ASN A 213 39.64 18.38 -31.47
N GLY A 214 39.52 17.93 -32.71
CA GLY A 214 39.36 18.51 -34.05
C GLY A 214 39.75 17.43 -35.08
N HIS A 215 39.60 17.72 -36.38
CA HIS A 215 40.04 16.95 -37.56
C HIS A 215 39.08 15.92 -38.22
N GLN A 216 38.35 16.40 -39.25
CA GLN A 216 38.09 15.74 -40.55
C GLN A 216 39.28 16.06 -41.51
N PRO A 217 39.45 15.51 -42.75
CA PRO A 217 38.44 14.97 -43.70
C PRO A 217 38.88 13.77 -44.60
N GLY A 218 37.97 13.35 -45.50
CA GLY A 218 38.21 12.59 -46.75
C GLY A 218 36.90 11.92 -47.24
N SER A 219 36.14 12.48 -48.21
CA SER A 219 36.18 12.27 -49.70
C SER A 219 36.07 10.79 -50.10
N GLU A 220 35.23 10.29 -51.01
CA GLU A 220 34.41 10.81 -52.12
C GLU A 220 33.48 9.67 -52.60
N ASP A 221 32.38 10.05 -53.25
CA ASP A 221 31.60 9.40 -54.32
C ASP A 221 31.14 7.93 -54.24
N SER A 222 29.83 7.71 -54.34
CA SER A 222 29.14 7.51 -55.64
C SER A 222 27.64 7.22 -55.45
N ASP A 223 26.82 8.15 -55.94
CA ASP A 223 25.44 7.91 -56.36
C ASP A 223 25.47 7.33 -57.78
N GLU A 224 24.62 6.35 -58.10
CA GLU A 224 23.62 6.42 -59.18
C GLU A 224 22.93 5.06 -59.43
N GLU A 225 21.68 5.19 -59.87
CA GLU A 225 20.63 4.19 -60.06
C GLU A 225 20.74 3.38 -61.37
N GLU A 226 19.84 2.39 -61.45
CA GLU A 226 19.23 1.78 -62.64
C GLU A 226 19.86 0.51 -63.28
N GLN A 227 19.01 -0.53 -63.25
CA GLN A 227 18.90 -1.73 -64.10
C GLN A 227 19.68 -3.00 -63.71
#